data_AF-A0A1Y6ENT1-F1
#
_entry.id   AF-A0A1Y6ENT1-F1
#
_cell.length_a   1.000
_cell.length_b   1.000
_cell.length_c   1.000
_cell.angle_alpha   90.00
_cell.angle_beta   90.00
_cell.angle_gamma   90.00
#
_symmetry.space_group_name_H-M   'P 1'
#
loop_
_entity.id
_entity.type
_entity.pdbx_description
1 polymer ?
#
loop_
_entity_poly.entity_id
_entity_poly.type
_entity_poly.pdbx_seq_one_letter_code
_entity_poly.pdbx_strand_id
1 'polypeptide(L)'
;MRKIRERGVAEGEELDPAAVVERLIELKYVDDEAYAMSKAGGLLRKGYGARRVEQALRADGIDEGLRGDLTPSEVETRRAVILLARKRRFGPFGDALPDGLEGHKKREKQIAAIVRAGHGFDAARTVVEANSEEELDEWLIDAQEAER
;
A
#
# COMPACT_ATOMS: atom_id res chain seq x y z
N MET A 1 14.92 19.90 4.51
CA MET A 1 16.36 20.25 4.51
C MET A 1 17.21 19.64 3.38
N ARG A 2 16.94 18.43 2.86
CA ARG A 2 17.78 17.82 1.79
C ARG A 2 17.95 18.71 0.55
N LYS A 3 16.84 19.17 -0.05
CA LYS A 3 16.85 19.98 -1.28
C LYS A 3 17.61 21.32 -1.14
N ILE A 4 17.50 21.99 0.01
CA ILE A 4 18.20 23.25 0.31
C ILE A 4 19.71 22.99 0.41
N ARG A 5 20.11 21.91 1.09
CA ARG A 5 21.53 21.52 1.18
C ARG A 5 22.13 21.12 -0.18
N GLU A 6 21.34 20.48 -1.05
CA GLU A 6 21.79 20.04 -2.37
C GLU A 6 21.89 21.19 -3.40
N ARG A 7 21.10 22.26 -3.25
CA ARG A 7 21.01 23.35 -4.23
C ARG A 7 21.60 24.67 -3.77
N GLY A 8 21.94 24.79 -2.48
CA GLY A 8 22.42 26.03 -1.90
C GLY A 8 21.34 27.10 -1.78
N VAL A 9 21.74 28.23 -1.20
CA VAL A 9 21.00 29.49 -1.14
C VAL A 9 21.81 30.56 -1.87
N ALA A 10 21.16 31.63 -2.32
CA ALA A 10 21.86 32.74 -2.96
C ALA A 10 22.94 33.31 -2.03
N GLU A 11 24.09 33.70 -2.59
CA GLU A 11 25.20 34.24 -1.79
C GLU A 11 24.73 35.46 -0.97
N GLY A 12 25.00 35.41 0.35
CA GLY A 12 24.68 36.49 1.28
C GLY A 12 23.28 36.45 1.89
N GLU A 13 22.44 35.46 1.54
CA GLU A 13 21.11 35.30 2.14
C GLU A 13 21.09 34.24 3.25
N GLU A 14 20.50 34.60 4.39
CA GLU A 14 20.13 33.66 5.44
C GLU A 14 18.68 33.20 5.18
N LEU A 15 18.51 31.90 4.91
CA LEU A 15 17.20 31.33 4.64
C LEU A 15 16.63 30.72 5.91
N ASP A 16 15.47 31.20 6.36
CA ASP A 16 14.66 30.48 7.33
C ASP A 16 13.80 29.43 6.61
N PRO A 17 14.12 28.13 6.74
CA PRO A 17 13.37 27.07 6.07
C PRO A 17 11.93 26.98 6.57
N ALA A 18 11.64 27.38 7.81
CA ALA A 18 10.30 27.32 8.37
C ALA A 18 9.40 28.37 7.70
N ALA A 19 9.84 29.63 7.63
CA ALA A 19 9.11 30.70 6.95
C ALA A 19 8.86 30.40 5.46
N VAL A 20 9.82 29.77 4.78
CA VAL A 20 9.64 29.35 3.37
C VAL A 20 8.58 28.26 3.24
N VAL A 21 8.61 27.24 4.10
CA VAL A 21 7.63 26.16 4.08
C VAL A 21 6.23 26.69 4.40
N GLU A 22 6.09 27.54 5.42
CA GLU A 22 4.84 28.19 5.77
C GLU A 22 4.26 28.97 4.57
N ARG A 23 5.10 29.76 3.89
CA ARG A 23 4.68 30.48 2.70
C ARG A 23 4.25 29.55 1.56
N LEU A 24 4.91 28.42 1.38
CA LEU A 24 4.52 27.42 0.37
C LEU A 24 3.22 26.72 0.73
N ILE A 25 2.94 26.49 2.02
CA ILE A 25 1.66 25.95 2.51
C ILE A 25 0.54 26.96 2.26
N GLU A 26 0.72 28.24 2.61
CA GLU A 26 -0.26 29.30 2.33
C GLU A 26 -0.62 29.39 0.85
N LEU A 27 0.38 29.25 -0.01
CA LEU A 27 0.22 29.27 -1.47
C LEU A 27 -0.24 27.91 -2.05
N LYS A 28 -0.51 26.91 -1.20
CA LYS A 28 -0.93 25.55 -1.57
C LYS A 28 0.04 24.79 -2.48
N TYR A 29 1.32 25.17 -2.46
CA TYR A 29 2.37 24.41 -3.14
C TYR A 29 2.86 23.21 -2.31
N VAL A 30 2.59 23.21 -1.00
CA VAL A 30 2.83 22.08 -0.09
C VAL A 30 1.50 21.70 0.55
N ASP A 31 1.11 20.45 0.35
CA ASP A 31 -0.12 19.86 0.87
C ASP A 31 0.17 18.37 1.19
N ASP A 32 0.42 18.09 2.47
CA ASP A 32 0.78 16.76 2.94
C ASP A 32 -0.40 15.78 2.88
N GLU A 33 -1.63 16.29 3.05
CA GLU A 33 -2.85 15.48 2.96
C GLU A 33 -3.07 14.99 1.53
N ALA A 34 -3.07 15.91 0.56
CA ALA A 34 -3.21 15.56 -0.85
C ALA A 34 -2.06 14.65 -1.33
N TYR A 35 -0.84 14.89 -0.87
CA TYR A 35 0.30 14.03 -1.14
C TYR A 35 0.09 12.61 -0.57
N ALA A 36 -0.27 12.50 0.70
CA ALA A 36 -0.43 11.24 1.40
C ALA A 36 -1.57 10.41 0.80
N MET A 37 -2.72 11.02 0.51
CA MET A 37 -3.85 10.38 -0.19
C MET A 37 -3.42 9.82 -1.55
N SER A 38 -2.74 10.63 -2.36
CA SER A 38 -2.26 10.22 -3.67
C SER A 38 -1.26 9.06 -3.59
N LYS A 39 -0.33 9.13 -2.63
CA LYS A 39 0.69 8.11 -2.40
C LYS A 39 0.07 6.79 -1.91
N ALA A 40 -0.84 6.86 -0.94
CA ALA A 40 -1.54 5.70 -0.38
C ALA A 40 -2.35 4.97 -1.46
N GLY A 41 -3.24 5.68 -2.16
CA GLY A 41 -4.02 5.12 -3.25
C GLY A 41 -3.13 4.57 -4.38
N GLY A 42 -2.01 5.24 -4.68
CA GLY A 42 -1.04 4.77 -5.67
C GLY A 42 -0.32 3.47 -5.30
N LEU A 43 -0.10 3.21 -4.01
CA LEU A 43 0.47 1.95 -3.52
C LEU A 43 -0.55 0.82 -3.51
N LEU A 44 -1.80 1.10 -3.11
CA LEU A 44 -2.90 0.14 -3.17
C LEU A 44 -3.16 -0.32 -4.62
N ARG A 45 -3.19 0.61 -5.58
CA ARG A 45 -3.28 0.30 -7.03
C ARG A 45 -2.08 -0.47 -7.58
N LYS A 46 -0.98 -0.60 -6.82
CA LYS A 46 0.17 -1.47 -7.15
C LYS A 46 0.09 -2.84 -6.47
N GLY A 47 -0.93 -3.07 -5.63
CA GLY A 47 -1.15 -4.30 -4.87
C GLY A 47 -0.40 -4.37 -3.54
N TYR A 48 0.07 -3.24 -3.01
CA TYR A 48 0.69 -3.21 -1.68
C TYR A 48 -0.36 -3.14 -0.58
N GLY A 49 -0.11 -3.82 0.54
CA GLY A 49 -1.03 -3.84 1.69
C GLY A 49 -0.80 -2.70 2.68
N ALA A 50 -1.73 -2.55 3.63
CA ALA A 50 -1.76 -1.45 4.61
C ALA A 50 -0.42 -1.20 5.30
N ARG A 51 0.29 -2.26 5.74
CA ARG A 51 1.60 -2.09 6.41
C ARG A 51 2.66 -1.45 5.51
N ARG A 52 2.62 -1.73 4.21
CA ARG A 52 3.58 -1.15 3.26
C ARG A 52 3.22 0.28 2.91
N VAL A 53 1.93 0.61 2.92
CA VAL A 53 1.43 1.99 2.77
C VAL A 53 1.87 2.84 3.96
N GLU A 54 1.59 2.39 5.19
CA GLU A 54 2.00 3.07 6.42
C GLU A 54 3.51 3.34 6.44
N GLN A 55 4.33 2.30 6.18
CA GLN A 55 5.78 2.43 6.17
C GLN A 55 6.28 3.45 5.15
N ALA A 56 5.64 3.55 3.99
CA ALA A 56 6.01 4.51 2.97
C ALA A 56 5.68 5.94 3.40
N LEU A 57 4.48 6.17 3.94
CA LEU A 57 4.06 7.48 4.45
C LEU A 57 4.94 7.93 5.63
N ARG A 58 5.25 7.00 6.55
CA ARG A 58 6.15 7.26 7.68
C ARG A 58 7.56 7.64 7.22
N ALA A 59 8.09 6.95 6.22
CA ALA A 59 9.40 7.27 5.64
C ALA A 59 9.41 8.64 4.94
N ASP A 60 8.27 9.08 4.42
CA ASP A 60 8.10 10.40 3.81
C ASP A 60 7.87 11.52 4.86
N GLY A 61 7.71 11.17 6.14
CA GLY A 61 7.55 12.12 7.25
C GLY A 61 6.12 12.63 7.48
N ILE A 62 5.12 11.99 6.86
CA ILE A 62 3.69 12.30 7.07
C ILE A 62 3.32 12.05 8.52
N ASP A 63 2.50 12.88 9.16
CA ASP A 63 2.12 12.74 10.57
C ASP A 63 1.36 11.43 10.90
N GLU A 64 1.46 10.93 12.14
CA GLU A 64 0.79 9.70 12.58
C GLU A 64 -0.74 9.78 12.48
N GLY A 65 -1.35 10.92 12.83
CA GLY A 65 -2.80 11.09 12.73
C GLY A 65 -3.27 10.93 11.29
N LEU A 66 -2.63 11.66 10.37
CA LEU A 66 -2.92 11.57 8.94
C LEU A 66 -2.62 10.18 8.36
N ARG A 67 -1.58 9.47 8.82
CA ARG A 67 -1.34 8.07 8.43
C ARG A 67 -2.47 7.16 8.90
N GLY A 68 -2.95 7.34 10.13
CA GLY A 68 -4.06 6.59 10.72
C GLY A 68 -5.35 6.77 9.93
N ASP A 69 -5.67 8.00 9.56
CA ASP A 69 -6.84 8.35 8.75
C ASP A 69 -6.79 7.76 7.33
N LEU A 70 -5.59 7.47 6.83
CA LEU A 70 -5.35 6.85 5.51
C LEU A 70 -5.18 5.32 5.59
N THR A 71 -5.59 4.70 6.71
CA THR A 71 -5.67 3.24 6.79
C THR A 71 -6.65 2.73 5.73
N PRO A 72 -6.23 1.81 4.84
CA PRO A 72 -7.11 1.31 3.79
C PRO A 72 -8.35 0.64 4.35
N SER A 73 -9.49 0.82 3.69
CA SER A 73 -10.71 0.10 4.02
C SER A 73 -10.55 -1.41 3.81
N GLU A 74 -11.53 -2.19 4.29
CA GLU A 74 -11.51 -3.63 4.03
C GLU A 74 -11.63 -3.92 2.54
N VAL A 75 -12.55 -3.22 1.85
CA VAL A 75 -12.69 -3.32 0.38
C VAL A 75 -11.39 -2.99 -0.34
N GLU A 76 -10.70 -1.90 0.04
CA GLU A 76 -9.43 -1.52 -0.57
C GLU A 76 -8.33 -2.55 -0.32
N THR A 77 -8.29 -3.11 0.88
CA THR A 77 -7.35 -4.17 1.26
C THR A 77 -7.57 -5.42 0.44
N ARG A 78 -8.82 -5.91 0.34
CA ARG A 78 -9.20 -7.09 -0.45
C ARG A 78 -8.85 -6.89 -1.94
N ARG A 79 -9.19 -5.73 -2.51
CA ARG A 79 -8.81 -5.37 -3.90
C ARG A 79 -7.30 -5.39 -4.12
N ALA A 80 -6.53 -4.79 -3.22
CA ALA A 80 -5.08 -4.70 -3.36
C ALA A 80 -4.40 -6.08 -3.31
N VAL A 81 -4.86 -6.99 -2.43
CA VAL A 81 -4.29 -8.35 -2.36
C VAL A 81 -4.64 -9.19 -3.58
N ILE A 82 -5.89 -9.13 -4.07
CA ILE A 82 -6.32 -9.82 -5.30
C ILE A 82 -5.48 -9.34 -6.49
N LEU A 83 -5.29 -8.01 -6.63
CA LEU A 83 -4.48 -7.42 -7.68
C LEU A 83 -3.03 -7.93 -7.65
N LEU A 84 -2.43 -8.00 -6.46
CA LEU A 84 -1.07 -8.51 -6.30
C LEU A 84 -0.96 -9.99 -6.69
N ALA A 85 -1.91 -10.81 -6.24
CA ALA A 85 -1.93 -12.24 -6.54
C ALA A 85 -2.10 -12.48 -8.04
N ARG A 86 -3.02 -11.76 -8.70
CA ARG A 86 -3.22 -11.81 -10.16
C ARG A 86 -1.94 -11.43 -10.90
N LYS A 87 -1.30 -10.32 -10.54
CA LYS A 87 -0.04 -9.87 -11.15
C LYS A 87 1.10 -10.88 -10.99
N ARG A 88 1.10 -11.64 -9.89
CA ARG A 88 2.14 -12.64 -9.59
C ARG A 88 1.77 -14.07 -9.94
N ARG A 89 0.57 -14.29 -10.50
CA ARG A 89 0.03 -15.63 -10.79
C ARG A 89 0.06 -16.55 -9.56
N PHE A 90 -0.43 -16.04 -8.42
CA PHE A 90 -0.58 -16.80 -7.18
C PHE A 90 -2.01 -17.30 -7.01
N GLY A 91 -2.18 -18.34 -6.21
CA GLY A 91 -3.49 -18.97 -5.99
C GLY A 91 -4.19 -19.32 -7.32
N PRO A 92 -5.47 -18.93 -7.51
CA PRO A 92 -6.26 -19.31 -8.69
C PRO A 92 -5.78 -18.68 -9.99
N PHE A 93 -4.95 -17.63 -9.94
CA PHE A 93 -4.40 -16.97 -11.14
C PHE A 93 -3.16 -17.68 -11.72
N GLY A 94 -2.65 -18.69 -11.01
CA GLY A 94 -1.45 -19.44 -11.35
C GLY A 94 -1.72 -20.82 -11.92
N ASP A 95 -0.64 -21.56 -12.20
CA ASP A 95 -0.77 -22.98 -12.50
C ASP A 95 -1.14 -23.76 -11.23
N ALA A 96 -1.97 -24.79 -11.39
CA ALA A 96 -2.30 -25.70 -10.31
C ALA A 96 -1.02 -26.23 -9.64
N LEU A 97 -0.95 -26.07 -8.33
CA LEU A 97 0.20 -26.56 -7.55
C LEU A 97 0.07 -28.07 -7.36
N PRO A 98 1.20 -28.82 -7.39
CA PRO A 98 1.16 -30.26 -7.19
C PRO A 98 0.65 -30.61 -5.78
N ASP A 99 0.10 -31.80 -5.64
CA ASP A 99 -0.29 -32.30 -4.33
C ASP A 99 0.91 -32.61 -3.42
N GLY A 100 0.65 -32.70 -2.12
CA GLY A 100 1.66 -33.06 -1.12
C GLY A 100 2.62 -31.93 -0.72
N LEU A 101 3.79 -32.31 -0.21
CA LEU A 101 4.72 -31.41 0.48
C LEU A 101 5.28 -30.30 -0.43
N GLU A 102 5.51 -30.60 -1.71
CA GLU A 102 6.03 -29.60 -2.65
C GLU A 102 5.01 -28.49 -2.95
N GLY A 103 3.74 -28.85 -3.14
CA GLY A 103 2.65 -27.88 -3.28
C GLY A 103 2.50 -27.02 -2.05
N HIS A 104 2.55 -27.63 -0.86
CA HIS A 104 2.49 -26.91 0.40
C HIS A 104 3.59 -25.85 0.52
N LYS A 105 4.85 -26.25 0.26
CA LYS A 105 6.00 -25.31 0.28
C LYS A 105 5.86 -24.18 -0.75
N LYS A 106 5.26 -24.44 -1.92
CA LYS A 106 4.99 -23.40 -2.92
C LYS A 106 3.90 -22.44 -2.44
N ARG A 107 2.81 -22.94 -1.85
CA ARG A 107 1.75 -22.11 -1.25
C ARG A 107 2.30 -21.21 -0.14
N GLU A 108 3.06 -21.76 0.80
CA GLU A 108 3.70 -20.99 1.88
C GLU A 108 4.58 -19.86 1.34
N LYS A 109 5.33 -20.11 0.25
CA LYS A 109 6.15 -19.08 -0.41
C LYS A 109 5.30 -17.97 -1.02
N GLN A 110 4.15 -18.30 -1.61
CA GLN A 110 3.21 -17.30 -2.15
C GLN A 110 2.63 -16.44 -1.02
N ILE A 111 2.15 -17.07 0.06
CA ILE A 111 1.64 -16.38 1.26
C ILE A 111 2.73 -15.45 1.83
N ALA A 112 3.94 -15.95 2.04
CA ALA A 112 5.06 -15.15 2.55
C ALA A 112 5.43 -13.97 1.64
N ALA A 113 5.26 -14.10 0.33
CA ALA A 113 5.47 -13.00 -0.61
C ALA A 113 4.39 -11.92 -0.50
N ILE A 114 3.14 -12.29 -0.27
CA ILE A 114 2.01 -11.37 -0.05
C ILE A 114 2.16 -10.66 1.30
N VAL A 115 2.49 -11.39 2.37
CA VAL A 115 2.75 -10.83 3.71
C VAL A 115 3.90 -9.80 3.65
N ARG A 116 4.99 -10.09 2.92
CA ARG A 116 6.09 -9.12 2.71
C ARG A 116 5.70 -7.91 1.87
N ALA A 117 4.63 -8.00 1.08
CA ALA A 117 4.05 -6.86 0.37
C ALA A 117 3.16 -5.98 1.26
N GLY A 118 3.03 -6.31 2.55
CA GLY A 118 2.35 -5.49 3.55
C GLY A 118 0.94 -5.93 3.92
N HIS A 119 0.47 -7.05 3.38
CA HIS A 119 -0.87 -7.61 3.66
C HIS A 119 -0.90 -8.39 4.98
N GLY A 120 -2.09 -8.54 5.55
CA GLY A 120 -2.33 -9.45 6.68
C GLY A 120 -2.18 -10.92 6.27
N PHE A 121 -1.93 -11.80 7.25
CA PHE A 121 -1.80 -13.24 7.00
C PHE A 121 -3.11 -13.84 6.47
N ASP A 122 -4.24 -13.48 7.07
CA ASP A 122 -5.54 -14.04 6.69
C ASP A 122 -5.90 -13.72 5.24
N ALA A 123 -5.81 -12.45 4.83
CA ALA A 123 -6.02 -12.04 3.44
C ALA A 123 -5.05 -12.74 2.47
N ALA A 124 -3.79 -12.93 2.87
CA ALA A 124 -2.81 -13.65 2.06
C ALA A 124 -3.18 -15.12 1.88
N ARG A 125 -3.65 -15.76 2.95
CA ARG A 125 -4.09 -17.16 2.94
C ARG A 125 -5.34 -17.33 2.09
N THR A 126 -6.39 -16.52 2.32
CA THR A 126 -7.64 -16.53 1.56
C THR A 126 -7.37 -16.46 0.05
N VAL A 127 -6.52 -15.53 -0.39
CA VAL A 127 -6.25 -15.34 -1.81
C VAL A 127 -5.42 -16.48 -2.43
N VAL A 128 -4.49 -17.07 -1.68
CA VAL A 128 -3.66 -18.17 -2.19
C VAL A 128 -4.41 -19.51 -2.19
N GLU A 129 -5.33 -19.70 -1.26
CA GLU A 129 -6.08 -20.95 -1.07
C GLU A 129 -7.44 -20.97 -1.78
N ALA A 130 -7.89 -19.85 -2.35
CA ALA A 130 -9.11 -19.80 -3.14
C ALA A 130 -9.09 -20.77 -4.33
N ASN A 131 -10.24 -21.38 -4.58
CA ASN A 131 -10.42 -22.42 -5.60
C ASN A 131 -10.58 -21.84 -7.00
N SER A 132 -11.08 -20.60 -7.12
CA SER A 132 -11.29 -19.93 -8.39
C SER A 132 -11.21 -18.40 -8.26
N GLU A 133 -11.22 -17.71 -9.41
CA GLU A 133 -11.30 -16.24 -9.42
C GLU A 133 -12.68 -15.76 -8.91
N GLU A 134 -13.74 -16.49 -9.23
CA GLU A 134 -15.12 -16.18 -8.82
C GLU A 134 -15.28 -16.17 -7.30
N GLU A 135 -14.65 -17.11 -6.58
CA GLU A 135 -14.64 -17.12 -5.11
C GLU A 135 -14.03 -15.83 -4.53
N LEU A 136 -13.00 -15.29 -5.19
CA LEU A 136 -12.37 -14.03 -4.77
C LEU A 136 -13.20 -12.80 -5.12
N ASP A 137 -13.94 -12.86 -6.23
CA ASP A 137 -14.87 -11.80 -6.61
C ASP A 137 -16.06 -11.75 -5.65
N GLU A 138 -16.63 -12.90 -5.27
CA GLU A 138 -17.66 -13.01 -4.22
C GLU A 138 -17.14 -12.49 -2.88
N TRP A 139 -15.94 -12.94 -2.46
CA TRP A 139 -15.29 -12.43 -1.26
C TRP A 139 -15.08 -10.91 -1.31
N LEU A 140 -14.78 -10.33 -2.48
CA LEU A 140 -14.70 -8.87 -2.59
C LEU A 140 -16.07 -8.20 -2.47
N ILE A 141 -17.11 -8.77 -3.10
CA ILE A 141 -18.49 -8.26 -3.05
C ILE A 141 -18.99 -8.24 -1.61
N ASP A 142 -18.76 -9.28 -0.82
CA ASP A 142 -19.17 -9.35 0.59
C ASP A 142 -18.66 -8.16 1.41
N ALA A 143 -17.40 -7.73 1.19
CA ALA A 143 -16.86 -6.55 1.85
C ALA A 143 -17.53 -5.25 1.39
N GLN A 144 -17.89 -5.16 0.11
CA GLN A 144 -18.58 -3.99 -0.43
C GLN A 144 -20.00 -3.86 0.11
N GLU A 145 -20.65 -4.99 0.41
CA GLU A 145 -21.98 -5.01 1.03
C GLU A 145 -21.93 -4.67 2.52
N ALA A 146 -20.88 -5.12 3.24
CA ALA A 146 -20.68 -4.80 4.65
C ALA A 146 -20.37 -3.31 4.91
N GLU A 147 -19.80 -2.59 3.93
CA GLU A 147 -19.52 -1.16 4.00
C GLU A 147 -20.72 -0.26 3.60
N ARG A 148 -21.86 -0.83 3.19
CA ARG A 148 -23.09 -0.07 2.84
C ARG A 148 -24.01 0.15 4.05
#